data_AF-A0A934HSZ6-F1
#
_entry.id   AF-A0A934HSZ6-F1
#
_cell.length_a   1.000
_cell.length_b   1.000
_cell.length_c   1.000
_cell.angle_alpha   90.00
_cell.angle_beta   90.00
_cell.angle_gamma   90.00
#
_symmetry.space_group_name_H-M   'P 1'
#
loop_
_entity.id
_entity.type
_entity.pdbx_description
1 polymer ?
#
loop_
_entity_poly.entity_id
_entity_poly.type
_entity_poly.pdbx_seq_one_letter_code
_entity_poly.pdbx_strand_id
1 'polypeptide(L)'
;MFQSLIRGIANDTADDLMGRMLKDEYTENLFGLITAAQKLTVRAIIEACMRGESGEVLSRSLGSPNVQSLWNKLYLNPTQLFSLPTKDEFAVDTQVTIGKNAVKPLKLSMPIMITGMSYGASLSLNAKVALAKGASLAGISTNTGEAPVTNEERKAATLLIGQYNRYRSLCTVEQLSQLDAIEVQLGQGAWGGAMVGSIKPENIGDHMRESWHLGENKPANRGSRFEEANTSKEIIDLVNKLKKDYEVPVGIKIAASHFIEKELDIVMQTNADFITIDGAEGGTAGSPPTLQDDMGLPTLYAVSRAAKYLEQNGVKDKYDIILAGGLSTPGHFLKALALGASAVYIGSIALIAMIQAQAVKATPNEPAPQLVLYDGKLTDELDVELGAKTLSNFLNSCNEEMKLALVAMGKTGFSQLSRADLVTVHKDLSDCLGIGYAGYPSN
;
A
#
# COMPACT_ATOMS: atom_id res chain seq x y z
N MET A 1 -19.20 -37.82 25.35
CA MET A 1 -18.29 -37.95 26.50
C MET A 1 -17.19 -36.87 26.47
N PHE A 2 -16.43 -36.71 25.38
CA PHE A 2 -15.41 -35.64 25.26
C PHE A 2 -15.98 -34.21 25.29
N GLN A 3 -17.09 -33.95 24.57
CA GLN A 3 -17.77 -32.65 24.60
C GLN A 3 -18.38 -32.28 25.97
N SER A 4 -18.86 -33.25 26.76
CA SER A 4 -19.43 -32.95 28.08
C SER A 4 -18.33 -32.68 29.11
N LEU A 5 -17.17 -33.32 28.96
CA LEU A 5 -15.98 -33.04 29.77
C LEU A 5 -15.43 -31.64 29.48
N ILE A 6 -15.32 -31.25 28.20
CA ILE A 6 -14.90 -29.89 27.80
C ILE A 6 -15.90 -28.83 28.30
N ARG A 7 -17.22 -29.09 28.22
CA ARG A 7 -18.24 -28.19 28.78
C ARG A 7 -18.19 -28.10 30.29
N GLY A 8 -17.92 -29.20 30.99
CA GLY A 8 -17.74 -29.21 32.45
C GLY A 8 -16.55 -28.36 32.88
N ILE A 9 -15.38 -28.56 32.26
CA ILE A 9 -14.16 -27.78 32.55
C ILE A 9 -14.36 -26.29 32.21
N ALA A 10 -15.02 -25.99 31.08
CA ALA A 10 -15.33 -24.62 30.69
C ALA A 10 -16.32 -23.95 31.67
N ASN A 11 -17.30 -24.69 32.18
CA ASN A 11 -18.24 -24.19 33.18
C ASN A 11 -17.56 -23.92 34.52
N ASP A 12 -16.75 -24.86 35.04
CA ASP A 12 -16.08 -24.67 36.33
C ASP A 12 -15.08 -23.51 36.29
N THR A 13 -14.38 -23.35 35.16
CA THR A 13 -13.46 -22.21 34.95
C THR A 13 -14.22 -20.89 34.81
N ALA A 14 -15.36 -20.89 34.11
CA ALA A 14 -16.20 -19.70 33.95
C ALA A 14 -16.87 -19.30 35.27
N ASP A 15 -17.31 -20.27 36.08
CA ASP A 15 -17.95 -20.06 37.37
C ASP A 15 -16.94 -19.55 38.41
N ASP A 16 -15.70 -20.05 38.41
CA ASP A 16 -14.61 -19.51 39.24
C ASP A 16 -14.27 -18.07 38.84
N LEU A 17 -14.13 -17.81 37.54
CA LEU A 17 -13.78 -16.48 37.03
C LEU A 17 -14.91 -15.46 37.28
N MET A 18 -16.18 -15.86 37.08
CA MET A 18 -17.35 -15.07 37.47
C MET A 18 -17.43 -14.88 38.98
N GLY A 19 -17.15 -15.92 39.76
CA GLY A 19 -17.14 -15.87 41.22
C GLY A 19 -16.17 -14.83 41.73
N ARG A 20 -14.94 -14.84 41.22
CA ARG A 20 -13.90 -13.85 41.52
C ARG A 20 -14.30 -12.45 41.08
N MET A 21 -14.86 -12.30 39.88
CA MET A 21 -15.33 -11.00 39.39
C MET A 21 -16.47 -10.40 40.24
N LEU A 22 -17.35 -11.23 40.80
CA LEU A 22 -18.53 -10.77 41.55
C LEU A 22 -18.30 -10.65 43.06
N LYS A 23 -17.33 -11.38 43.62
CA LYS A 23 -17.16 -11.53 45.08
C LYS A 23 -15.83 -10.99 45.62
N ASP A 24 -14.77 -10.91 44.81
CA ASP A 24 -13.48 -10.43 45.29
C ASP A 24 -13.54 -8.91 45.56
N GLU A 25 -12.78 -8.44 46.57
CA GLU A 25 -12.62 -7.01 46.81
C GLU A 25 -11.97 -6.32 45.61
N TYR A 26 -12.35 -5.07 45.34
CA TYR A 26 -12.01 -4.38 44.09
C TYR A 26 -10.51 -4.29 43.80
N THR A 27 -9.65 -4.31 44.82
CA THR A 27 -8.18 -4.30 44.68
C THR A 27 -7.60 -5.60 44.14
N GLU A 28 -8.26 -6.73 44.35
CA GLU A 28 -7.84 -8.06 43.89
C GLU A 28 -8.76 -8.62 42.80
N ASN A 29 -9.87 -7.92 42.53
CA ASN A 29 -10.91 -8.32 41.61
C ASN A 29 -10.46 -8.21 40.15
N LEU A 30 -10.68 -9.29 39.39
CA LEU A 30 -10.38 -9.36 37.96
C LEU A 30 -11.12 -8.32 37.10
N PHE A 31 -12.22 -7.75 37.60
CA PHE A 31 -12.91 -6.62 37.00
C PHE A 31 -12.01 -5.38 36.84
N GLY A 32 -10.93 -5.26 37.63
CA GLY A 32 -9.90 -4.25 37.43
C GLY A 32 -9.28 -4.28 36.03
N LEU A 33 -9.20 -5.46 35.38
CA LEU A 33 -8.73 -5.60 34.00
C LEU A 33 -9.67 -4.92 33.00
N ILE A 34 -10.98 -4.95 33.24
CA ILE A 34 -11.97 -4.26 32.40
C ILE A 34 -11.80 -2.75 32.54
N THR A 35 -11.63 -2.26 33.78
CA THR A 35 -11.37 -0.84 34.03
C THR A 35 -10.08 -0.39 33.34
N ALA A 36 -9.02 -1.21 33.37
CA ALA A 36 -7.79 -0.96 32.65
C ALA A 36 -8.01 -0.93 31.13
N ALA A 37 -8.78 -1.87 30.57
CA ALA A 37 -9.12 -1.94 29.14
C ALA A 37 -10.10 -0.84 28.66
N GLN A 38 -10.83 -0.20 29.58
CA GLN A 38 -11.62 1.00 29.29
C GLN A 38 -10.75 2.26 29.27
N LYS A 39 -9.74 2.33 30.14
CA LYS A 39 -8.79 3.45 30.21
C LYS A 39 -7.72 3.37 29.12
N LEU A 40 -7.27 2.17 28.78
CA LEU A 40 -6.21 1.86 27.82
C LEU A 40 -6.80 1.01 26.70
N THR A 41 -6.41 1.23 25.45
CA THR A 41 -6.82 0.31 24.39
C THR A 41 -6.25 -1.09 24.61
N VAL A 42 -6.98 -2.15 24.23
CA VAL A 42 -6.49 -3.54 24.28
C VAL A 42 -5.14 -3.66 23.60
N ARG A 43 -4.96 -3.00 22.46
CA ARG A 43 -3.69 -2.91 21.73
C ARG A 43 -2.57 -2.35 22.62
N ALA A 44 -2.79 -1.23 23.30
CA ALA A 44 -1.78 -0.63 24.17
C ALA A 44 -1.37 -1.55 25.32
N ILE A 45 -2.34 -2.30 25.89
CA ILE A 45 -2.06 -3.30 26.94
C ILE A 45 -1.18 -4.43 26.38
N ILE A 46 -1.56 -5.04 25.26
CA ILE A 46 -0.81 -6.16 24.67
C ILE A 46 0.57 -5.71 24.21
N GLU A 47 0.69 -4.58 23.52
CA GLU A 47 1.99 -4.04 23.11
C GLU A 47 2.87 -3.69 24.32
N ALA A 48 2.30 -3.22 25.43
CA ALA A 48 3.05 -3.00 26.68
C ALA A 48 3.56 -4.31 27.28
N CYS A 49 2.76 -5.38 27.30
CA CYS A 49 3.20 -6.70 27.74
C CYS A 49 4.33 -7.25 26.85
N MET A 50 4.19 -7.16 25.52
CA MET A 50 5.24 -7.59 24.59
C MET A 50 6.55 -6.83 24.82
N ARG A 51 6.46 -5.51 25.06
CA ARG A 51 7.63 -4.67 25.39
C ARG A 51 8.23 -5.03 26.74
N GLY A 52 7.39 -5.33 27.74
CA GLY A 52 7.83 -5.73 29.08
C GLY A 52 8.59 -7.06 29.08
N GLU A 53 8.18 -8.00 28.23
CA GLU A 53 8.82 -9.30 28.07
C GLU A 53 10.16 -9.21 27.33
N SER A 54 10.20 -8.50 26.19
CA SER A 54 11.40 -8.49 25.34
C SER A 54 12.38 -7.36 25.63
N GLY A 55 11.91 -6.20 26.11
CA GLY A 55 12.71 -4.97 26.17
C GLY A 55 13.09 -4.38 24.80
N GLU A 56 12.54 -4.93 23.71
CA GLU A 56 12.89 -4.57 22.33
C GLU A 56 11.88 -3.63 21.66
N VAL A 57 12.29 -3.01 20.55
CA VAL A 57 11.37 -2.27 19.68
C VAL A 57 10.44 -3.26 18.97
N LEU A 58 9.13 -3.08 19.14
CA LEU A 58 8.14 -3.92 18.46
C LEU A 58 8.20 -3.74 16.95
N SER A 59 7.95 -4.82 16.21
CA SER A 59 7.77 -4.81 14.77
C SER A 59 6.32 -5.19 14.45
N ARG A 60 5.48 -4.20 14.14
CA ARG A 60 4.05 -4.41 13.84
C ARG A 60 3.83 -4.52 12.34
N SER A 61 3.05 -5.51 11.92
CA SER A 61 2.69 -5.73 10.51
C SER A 61 1.43 -4.96 10.09
N LEU A 62 1.18 -4.92 8.78
CA LEU A 62 -0.01 -4.36 8.10
C LEU A 62 -0.21 -2.84 8.17
N GLY A 63 0.59 -2.12 8.96
CA GLY A 63 0.53 -0.65 9.05
C GLY A 63 -0.40 -0.14 10.15
N SER A 64 -0.68 1.16 10.15
CA SER A 64 -1.50 1.79 11.19
C SER A 64 -2.97 1.40 11.06
N PRO A 65 -3.66 1.02 12.17
CA PRO A 65 -5.11 0.95 12.19
C PRO A 65 -5.76 2.33 12.36
N ASN A 66 -4.99 3.39 12.61
CA ASN A 66 -5.48 4.75 12.77
C ASN A 66 -5.69 5.40 11.40
N VAL A 67 -6.81 5.10 10.74
CA VAL A 67 -7.14 5.67 9.42
C VAL A 67 -7.75 7.06 9.57
N GLN A 68 -7.03 8.10 9.13
CA GLN A 68 -7.46 9.50 9.19
C GLN A 68 -7.89 10.06 7.83
N SER A 69 -7.67 9.31 6.75
CA SER A 69 -8.21 9.62 5.44
C SER A 69 -9.72 9.37 5.38
N LEU A 70 -10.50 10.45 5.51
CA LEU A 70 -11.96 10.45 5.55
C LEU A 70 -12.62 10.20 4.18
N TRP A 71 -12.21 9.16 3.46
CA TRP A 71 -12.76 8.79 2.14
C TRP A 71 -14.28 8.58 2.16
N ASN A 72 -14.82 8.11 3.28
CA ASN A 72 -16.25 7.91 3.50
C ASN A 72 -17.06 9.20 3.66
N LYS A 73 -16.40 10.36 3.80
CA LYS A 73 -17.03 11.68 3.90
C LYS A 73 -17.08 12.44 2.57
N LEU A 74 -16.54 11.85 1.51
CA LEU A 74 -16.63 12.35 0.14
C LEU A 74 -17.69 11.56 -0.62
N TYR A 75 -18.47 12.25 -1.46
CA TYR A 75 -19.45 11.65 -2.36
C TYR A 75 -19.08 11.98 -3.80
N LEU A 76 -19.46 11.09 -4.72
CA LEU A 76 -19.36 11.30 -6.17
C LEU A 76 -20.68 11.88 -6.67
N ASN A 77 -20.64 12.84 -7.59
CA ASN A 77 -21.83 13.51 -8.12
C ASN A 77 -22.40 12.77 -9.35
N PRO A 78 -23.58 12.12 -9.25
CA PRO A 78 -24.25 11.56 -10.42
C PRO A 78 -24.88 12.66 -11.29
N THR A 79 -25.17 12.34 -12.55
CA THR A 79 -25.82 13.23 -13.53
C THR A 79 -27.16 12.65 -13.99
N GLN A 80 -28.07 13.51 -14.49
CA GLN A 80 -29.42 13.11 -14.90
C GLN A 80 -30.00 13.99 -16.02
N LEU A 81 -30.18 15.29 -15.76
CA LEU A 81 -30.91 16.20 -16.68
C LEU A 81 -30.05 17.34 -17.23
N PHE A 82 -29.24 17.99 -16.40
CA PHE A 82 -28.35 19.10 -16.84
C PHE A 82 -27.14 18.58 -17.61
N SER A 83 -26.72 17.37 -17.27
CA SER A 83 -25.85 16.49 -18.03
C SER A 83 -26.55 15.13 -18.03
N LEU A 84 -26.39 14.37 -19.10
CA LEU A 84 -26.96 13.02 -19.20
C LEU A 84 -25.92 11.99 -18.74
N PRO A 85 -26.34 10.88 -18.13
CA PRO A 85 -25.48 9.71 -17.95
C PRO A 85 -24.90 9.21 -19.28
N THR A 86 -23.77 8.54 -19.21
CA THR A 86 -23.17 7.90 -20.39
C THR A 86 -24.13 6.84 -20.92
N LYS A 87 -24.32 6.77 -22.24
CA LYS A 87 -25.35 5.90 -22.84
C LYS A 87 -25.11 4.40 -22.60
N ASP A 88 -23.85 4.00 -22.50
CA ASP A 88 -23.46 2.60 -22.41
C ASP A 88 -22.16 2.46 -21.60
N GLU A 89 -22.06 1.43 -20.78
CA GLU A 89 -20.86 1.08 -20.02
C GLU A 89 -19.70 0.60 -20.92
N PHE A 90 -20.01 0.02 -22.09
CA PHE A 90 -19.00 -0.41 -23.06
C PHE A 90 -18.24 0.76 -23.70
N ALA A 91 -18.71 1.99 -23.51
CA ALA A 91 -18.04 3.21 -23.98
C ALA A 91 -17.00 3.77 -23.00
N VAL A 92 -16.81 3.15 -21.83
CA VAL A 92 -15.89 3.65 -20.80
C VAL A 92 -14.47 3.16 -21.06
N ASP A 93 -13.56 4.08 -21.36
CA ASP A 93 -12.12 3.84 -21.42
C ASP A 93 -11.53 3.71 -20.01
N THR A 94 -11.02 2.52 -19.71
CA THR A 94 -10.38 2.23 -18.43
C THR A 94 -8.86 2.34 -18.47
N GLN A 95 -8.26 2.47 -19.65
CA GLN A 95 -6.81 2.42 -19.76
C GLN A 95 -6.17 3.67 -19.16
N VAL A 96 -4.99 3.49 -18.57
CA VAL A 96 -4.14 4.60 -18.14
C VAL A 96 -2.72 4.37 -18.60
N THR A 97 -2.04 5.45 -18.96
CA THR A 97 -0.62 5.42 -19.32
C THR A 97 0.17 6.19 -18.29
N ILE A 98 1.14 5.53 -17.65
CA ILE A 98 2.08 6.16 -16.73
C ILE A 98 3.38 6.46 -17.47
N GLY A 99 3.87 7.69 -17.29
CA GLY A 99 5.06 8.20 -17.93
C GLY A 99 4.89 8.38 -19.43
N LYS A 100 3.85 9.12 -19.84
CA LYS A 100 3.50 9.39 -21.24
C LYS A 100 4.64 9.97 -22.09
N ASN A 101 5.66 10.56 -21.45
CA ASN A 101 6.84 11.15 -22.10
C ASN A 101 8.04 10.18 -22.18
N ALA A 102 7.94 8.97 -21.61
CA ALA A 102 8.95 7.93 -21.76
C ALA A 102 8.90 7.32 -23.17
N VAL A 103 10.02 6.75 -23.62
CA VAL A 103 10.10 6.09 -24.93
C VAL A 103 9.21 4.84 -24.95
N LYS A 104 9.17 4.11 -23.83
CA LYS A 104 8.32 2.94 -23.62
C LYS A 104 7.40 3.17 -22.42
N PRO A 105 6.29 3.92 -22.57
CA PRO A 105 5.43 4.26 -21.45
C PRO A 105 4.71 3.02 -20.90
N LEU A 106 4.40 3.04 -19.60
CA LEU A 106 3.73 1.93 -18.92
C LEU A 106 2.22 2.02 -19.15
N LYS A 107 1.66 1.08 -19.92
CA LYS A 107 0.23 1.05 -20.28
C LYS A 107 -0.52 0.02 -19.44
N LEU A 108 -1.51 0.48 -18.68
CA LEU A 108 -2.32 -0.35 -17.78
C LEU A 108 -3.76 -0.45 -18.30
N SER A 109 -4.40 -1.59 -18.09
CA SER A 109 -5.81 -1.82 -18.45
C SER A 109 -6.81 -1.04 -17.59
N MET A 110 -6.39 -0.68 -16.36
CA MET A 110 -7.16 0.03 -15.34
C MET A 110 -6.20 0.84 -14.45
N PRO A 111 -6.67 1.88 -13.75
CA PRO A 111 -5.81 2.74 -12.92
C PRO A 111 -5.53 2.16 -11.53
N ILE A 112 -5.36 0.84 -11.44
CA ILE A 112 -5.05 0.09 -10.23
C ILE A 112 -3.74 -0.66 -10.46
N MET A 113 -2.83 -0.62 -9.49
CA MET A 113 -1.50 -1.22 -9.56
C MET A 113 -1.19 -1.94 -8.25
N ILE A 114 -0.37 -3.00 -8.28
CA ILE A 114 0.13 -3.64 -7.06
C ILE A 114 1.39 -2.91 -6.58
N THR A 115 1.39 -2.44 -5.32
CA THR A 115 2.53 -1.73 -4.72
C THR A 115 3.73 -2.64 -4.48
N GLY A 116 4.91 -2.02 -4.36
CA GLY A 116 6.15 -2.72 -4.03
C GLY A 116 6.09 -3.40 -2.67
N MET A 117 6.22 -4.73 -2.67
CA MET A 117 6.36 -5.56 -1.47
C MET A 117 7.51 -6.54 -1.73
N SER A 118 8.57 -6.45 -0.94
CA SER A 118 9.86 -7.12 -1.19
C SER A 118 9.79 -8.64 -1.01
N TYR A 119 10.38 -9.41 -1.95
CA TYR A 119 10.70 -10.82 -1.74
C TYR A 119 11.82 -10.96 -0.71
N GLY A 120 11.58 -11.63 0.42
CA GLY A 120 12.59 -11.78 1.49
C GLY A 120 12.35 -10.83 2.65
N ALA A 121 12.39 -9.52 2.41
CA ALA A 121 12.16 -8.54 3.49
C ALA A 121 10.68 -8.43 3.92
N SER A 122 9.75 -8.97 3.12
CA SER A 122 8.32 -8.90 3.40
C SER A 122 7.60 -10.20 3.03
N LEU A 123 7.59 -10.56 1.75
CA LEU A 123 6.77 -11.65 1.22
C LEU A 123 7.61 -12.86 0.82
N SER A 124 6.98 -14.03 0.84
CA SER A 124 7.49 -15.27 0.26
C SER A 124 7.53 -15.20 -1.26
N LEU A 125 8.34 -16.07 -1.89
CA LEU A 125 8.43 -16.12 -3.35
C LEU A 125 7.08 -16.52 -3.98
N ASN A 126 6.38 -17.48 -3.37
CA ASN A 126 5.06 -17.92 -3.82
C ASN A 126 4.05 -16.77 -3.85
N ALA A 127 4.04 -15.92 -2.80
CA ALA A 127 3.18 -14.75 -2.75
C ALA A 127 3.53 -13.74 -3.84
N LYS A 128 4.82 -13.51 -4.11
CA LYS A 128 5.29 -12.62 -5.18
C LYS A 128 4.87 -13.12 -6.57
N VAL A 129 5.00 -14.42 -6.83
CA VAL A 129 4.57 -15.03 -8.08
C VAL A 129 3.04 -14.97 -8.23
N ALA A 130 2.28 -15.20 -7.15
CA ALA A 130 0.83 -15.11 -7.18
C ALA A 130 0.34 -13.68 -7.48
N LEU A 131 0.95 -12.66 -6.85
CA LEU A 131 0.69 -11.25 -7.15
C LEU A 131 1.02 -10.91 -8.60
N ALA A 132 2.17 -11.36 -9.10
CA ALA A 132 2.61 -11.11 -10.48
C ALA A 132 1.64 -11.74 -11.49
N LYS A 133 1.26 -13.01 -11.31
CA LYS A 133 0.29 -13.69 -12.18
C LYS A 133 -1.09 -13.01 -12.13
N GLY A 134 -1.58 -12.67 -10.94
CA GLY A 134 -2.87 -11.99 -10.78
C GLY A 134 -2.90 -10.61 -11.43
N ALA A 135 -1.82 -9.84 -11.30
CA ALA A 135 -1.64 -8.55 -11.97
C ALA A 135 -1.61 -8.70 -13.51
N SER A 136 -0.85 -9.66 -14.03
CA SER A 136 -0.80 -9.99 -15.46
C SER A 136 -2.15 -10.37 -16.03
N LEU A 137 -2.92 -11.21 -15.33
CA LEU A 137 -4.28 -11.61 -15.74
C LEU A 137 -5.24 -10.43 -15.81
N ALA A 138 -5.07 -9.42 -14.94
CA ALA A 138 -5.86 -8.20 -14.96
C ALA A 138 -5.31 -7.13 -15.92
N GLY A 139 -4.13 -7.33 -16.53
CA GLY A 139 -3.49 -6.35 -17.42
C GLY A 139 -2.92 -5.13 -16.69
N ILE A 140 -2.50 -5.30 -15.44
CA ILE A 140 -1.90 -4.24 -14.61
C ILE A 140 -0.45 -4.59 -14.21
N SER A 141 0.25 -3.63 -13.62
CA SER A 141 1.60 -3.84 -13.12
C SER A 141 1.66 -4.41 -11.72
N THR A 142 2.73 -5.17 -11.45
CA THR A 142 3.22 -5.47 -10.10
C THR A 142 4.55 -4.79 -9.85
N ASN A 143 5.00 -4.75 -8.60
CA ASN A 143 6.22 -4.06 -8.20
C ASN A 143 7.07 -4.94 -7.26
N THR A 144 8.39 -5.00 -7.53
CA THR A 144 9.34 -5.85 -6.79
C THR A 144 9.38 -5.50 -5.30
N GLY A 145 9.13 -4.24 -4.93
CA GLY A 145 9.50 -3.70 -3.63
C GLY A 145 11.02 -3.60 -3.49
N GLU A 146 11.51 -3.39 -2.27
CA GLU A 146 12.95 -3.34 -1.94
C GLU A 146 13.59 -4.75 -2.03
N ALA A 147 13.62 -5.31 -3.24
CA ALA A 147 14.09 -6.65 -3.61
C ALA A 147 14.69 -6.61 -5.03
N PRO A 148 15.56 -7.58 -5.38
CA PRO A 148 16.02 -7.80 -6.75
C PRO A 148 14.86 -8.26 -7.66
N VAL A 149 15.09 -8.25 -8.98
CA VAL A 149 14.23 -8.99 -9.92
C VAL A 149 14.57 -10.47 -9.84
N THR A 150 13.61 -11.29 -9.41
CA THR A 150 13.75 -12.76 -9.47
C THR A 150 13.26 -13.30 -10.81
N ASN A 151 13.79 -14.44 -11.22
CA ASN A 151 13.40 -15.10 -12.47
C ASN A 151 11.93 -15.48 -12.47
N GLU A 152 11.41 -15.94 -11.34
CA GLU A 152 10.03 -16.37 -11.14
C GLU A 152 9.07 -15.18 -11.25
N GLU A 153 9.38 -14.07 -10.58
CA GLU A 153 8.55 -12.85 -10.62
C GLU A 153 8.54 -12.25 -12.03
N ARG A 154 9.70 -12.13 -12.69
CA ARG A 154 9.78 -11.57 -14.04
C ARG A 154 9.04 -12.43 -15.07
N LYS A 155 9.12 -13.76 -14.99
CA LYS A 155 8.38 -14.67 -15.88
C LYS A 155 6.86 -14.59 -15.66
N ALA A 156 6.43 -14.34 -14.42
CA ALA A 156 5.02 -14.23 -14.07
C ALA A 156 4.40 -12.88 -14.39
N ALA A 157 5.18 -11.80 -14.34
CA ALA A 157 4.72 -10.43 -14.57
C ALA A 157 4.76 -10.06 -16.05
N THR A 158 3.64 -9.59 -16.61
CA THR A 158 3.61 -8.91 -17.91
C THR A 158 4.20 -7.52 -17.79
N LEU A 159 3.87 -6.80 -16.71
CA LEU A 159 4.37 -5.45 -16.41
C LEU A 159 4.98 -5.45 -15.00
N LEU A 160 6.28 -5.18 -14.91
CA LEU A 160 7.03 -5.18 -13.65
C LEU A 160 7.72 -3.84 -13.39
N ILE A 161 7.39 -3.24 -12.26
CA ILE A 161 8.06 -2.06 -11.74
C ILE A 161 9.13 -2.51 -10.74
N GLY A 162 10.35 -2.02 -10.88
CA GLY A 162 11.43 -2.32 -9.94
C GLY A 162 11.74 -1.15 -9.04
N GLN A 163 11.84 -1.38 -7.73
CA GLN A 163 12.29 -0.34 -6.80
C GLN A 163 13.81 -0.27 -6.70
N TYR A 164 14.38 0.83 -7.19
CA TYR A 164 15.77 1.18 -6.91
C TYR A 164 15.89 1.57 -5.44
N ASN A 165 16.59 0.75 -4.65
CA ASN A 165 16.48 0.75 -3.19
C ASN A 165 17.83 0.65 -2.47
N ARG A 166 17.79 0.84 -1.15
CA ARG A 166 18.97 0.96 -0.29
C ARG A 166 19.61 -0.36 0.13
N TYR A 167 19.03 -1.51 -0.21
CA TYR A 167 19.70 -2.82 -0.07
C TYR A 167 20.73 -3.07 -1.17
N ARG A 168 20.74 -2.25 -2.23
CA ARG A 168 21.55 -2.48 -3.45
C ARG A 168 21.26 -3.82 -4.11
N SER A 169 20.10 -4.40 -3.83
CA SER A 169 19.67 -5.66 -4.41
C SER A 169 19.24 -5.50 -5.88
N LEU A 170 18.83 -4.28 -6.27
CA LEU A 170 18.35 -3.93 -7.61
C LEU A 170 19.17 -2.77 -8.19
N CYS A 171 20.44 -3.01 -8.46
CA CYS A 171 21.35 -1.96 -8.97
C CYS A 171 22.17 -2.38 -10.19
N THR A 172 22.03 -3.60 -10.69
CA THR A 172 22.77 -4.06 -11.87
C THR A 172 22.04 -3.67 -13.15
N VAL A 173 22.81 -3.40 -14.22
CA VAL A 173 22.25 -3.11 -15.55
C VAL A 173 21.37 -4.26 -16.03
N GLU A 174 21.77 -5.50 -15.74
CA GLU A 174 21.02 -6.70 -16.10
C GLU A 174 19.63 -6.72 -15.45
N GLN A 175 19.52 -6.40 -14.15
CA GLN A 175 18.22 -6.37 -13.48
C GLN A 175 17.36 -5.18 -13.92
N LEU A 176 17.95 -3.98 -14.01
CA LEU A 176 17.20 -2.78 -14.36
C LEU A 176 16.70 -2.79 -15.81
N SER A 177 17.44 -3.43 -16.73
CA SER A 177 17.02 -3.58 -18.14
C SER A 177 15.82 -4.51 -18.33
N GLN A 178 15.47 -5.31 -17.33
CA GLN A 178 14.31 -6.21 -17.36
C GLN A 178 13.01 -5.54 -16.94
N LEU A 179 13.02 -4.27 -16.50
CA LEU A 179 11.86 -3.61 -15.92
C LEU A 179 11.03 -2.85 -16.95
N ASP A 180 9.73 -2.72 -16.68
CA ASP A 180 8.78 -1.92 -17.47
C ASP A 180 8.61 -0.51 -16.88
N ALA A 181 9.06 -0.27 -15.65
CA ALA A 181 9.30 1.04 -15.04
C ALA A 181 10.27 0.92 -13.86
N ILE A 182 10.95 2.01 -13.51
CA ILE A 182 11.88 2.09 -12.39
C ILE A 182 11.33 3.09 -11.37
N GLU A 183 11.28 2.71 -10.10
CA GLU A 183 10.83 3.57 -9.00
C GLU A 183 11.95 3.77 -7.98
N VAL A 184 12.48 4.99 -7.86
CA VAL A 184 13.49 5.32 -6.85
C VAL A 184 12.81 5.43 -5.49
N GLN A 185 13.10 4.48 -4.61
CA GLN A 185 12.42 4.33 -3.33
C GLN A 185 13.08 5.16 -2.22
N LEU A 186 12.47 6.29 -1.87
CA LEU A 186 12.95 7.18 -0.80
C LEU A 186 12.19 6.98 0.51
N GLY A 187 10.87 6.74 0.44
CA GLY A 187 10.04 6.61 1.63
C GLY A 187 8.78 5.77 1.46
N GLN A 188 8.26 5.30 2.59
CA GLN A 188 7.03 4.49 2.69
C GLN A 188 6.21 4.98 3.87
N GLY A 189 4.87 4.98 3.76
CA GLY A 189 3.97 5.50 4.81
C GLY A 189 4.26 4.97 6.22
N ALA A 190 4.53 3.66 6.34
CA ALA A 190 4.81 3.00 7.63
C ALA A 190 6.21 3.24 8.23
N TRP A 191 7.12 3.88 7.49
CA TRP A 191 8.52 4.10 7.89
C TRP A 191 8.98 5.56 7.74
N GLY A 192 8.19 6.40 7.07
CA GLY A 192 8.65 7.70 6.58
C GLY A 192 9.80 7.54 5.57
N GLY A 193 10.82 8.40 5.68
CA GLY A 193 12.03 8.33 4.85
C GLY A 193 13.15 7.42 5.39
N ALA A 194 13.07 7.01 6.65
CA ALA A 194 14.16 6.30 7.34
C ALA A 194 13.90 4.79 7.44
N MET A 195 13.96 4.11 6.29
CA MET A 195 13.77 2.65 6.24
C MET A 195 15.08 1.95 6.62
N VAL A 196 15.48 2.03 7.88
CA VAL A 196 16.62 1.25 8.39
C VAL A 196 16.21 -0.20 8.63
N GLY A 197 17.09 -1.15 8.37
CA GLY A 197 16.78 -2.56 8.59
C GLY A 197 17.95 -3.48 8.30
N SER A 198 17.96 -4.60 9.02
CA SER A 198 18.92 -5.69 8.81
C SER A 198 18.17 -7.01 8.85
N ILE A 199 18.36 -7.84 7.83
CA ILE A 199 17.91 -9.23 7.82
C ILE A 199 19.12 -10.06 8.23
N LYS A 200 18.99 -10.76 9.36
CA LYS A 200 20.08 -11.57 9.91
C LYS A 200 20.38 -12.76 8.99
N PRO A 201 21.65 -13.20 8.86
CA PRO A 201 22.03 -14.26 7.94
C PRO A 201 21.24 -15.57 8.12
N GLU A 202 20.90 -15.92 9.36
CA GLU A 202 20.12 -17.11 9.72
C GLU A 202 18.69 -17.09 9.18
N ASN A 203 18.16 -15.89 8.88
CA ASN A 203 16.82 -15.70 8.32
C ASN A 203 16.87 -15.52 6.80
N ILE A 204 18.02 -15.74 6.14
CA ILE A 204 18.17 -15.63 4.69
C ILE A 204 18.34 -17.03 4.12
N GLY A 205 17.29 -17.53 3.46
CA GLY A 205 17.33 -18.79 2.73
C GLY A 205 18.23 -18.73 1.49
N ASP A 206 18.66 -19.89 0.99
CA ASP A 206 19.65 -19.98 -0.09
C ASP A 206 19.20 -19.29 -1.39
N HIS A 207 17.93 -19.46 -1.77
CA HIS A 207 17.38 -18.79 -2.96
C HIS A 207 17.40 -17.25 -2.81
N MET A 208 17.09 -16.74 -1.62
CA MET A 208 17.15 -15.30 -1.36
C MET A 208 18.61 -14.83 -1.42
N ARG A 209 19.55 -15.58 -0.85
CA ARG A 209 20.98 -15.27 -0.87
C ARG A 209 21.51 -15.15 -2.30
N GLU A 210 21.15 -16.10 -3.16
CA GLU A 210 21.52 -16.09 -4.58
C GLU A 210 20.89 -14.89 -5.32
N SER A 211 19.57 -14.71 -5.18
CA SER A 211 18.82 -13.64 -5.86
C SER A 211 19.28 -12.24 -5.46
N TRP A 212 19.63 -12.06 -4.19
CA TRP A 212 20.09 -10.77 -3.63
C TRP A 212 21.61 -10.57 -3.78
N HIS A 213 22.32 -11.52 -4.39
CA HIS A 213 23.77 -11.49 -4.56
C HIS A 213 24.53 -11.31 -3.24
N LEU A 214 24.06 -11.95 -2.18
CA LEU A 214 24.66 -11.87 -0.85
C LEU A 214 25.74 -12.92 -0.67
N GLY A 215 26.87 -12.53 -0.06
CA GLY A 215 27.91 -13.47 0.32
C GLY A 215 27.44 -14.47 1.40
N GLU A 216 28.14 -15.59 1.51
CA GLU A 216 27.85 -16.59 2.54
C GLU A 216 27.92 -15.96 3.95
N ASN A 217 26.92 -16.25 4.78
CA ASN A 217 26.78 -15.73 6.15
C ASN A 217 26.78 -14.19 6.27
N LYS A 218 26.46 -13.46 5.19
CA LYS A 218 26.31 -12.00 5.23
C LYS A 218 24.86 -11.59 5.47
N PRO A 219 24.62 -10.56 6.31
CA PRO A 219 23.29 -9.99 6.47
C PRO A 219 22.91 -9.15 5.26
N ALA A 220 21.61 -8.96 5.03
CA ALA A 220 21.11 -7.93 4.12
C ALA A 220 20.83 -6.65 4.92
N ASN A 221 21.63 -5.61 4.69
CA ASN A 221 21.52 -4.34 5.42
C ASN A 221 21.01 -3.23 4.51
N ARG A 222 20.16 -2.36 5.05
CA ARG A 222 19.82 -1.07 4.44
C ARG A 222 19.98 0.06 5.46
N GLY A 223 20.60 1.14 5.00
CA GLY A 223 20.67 2.40 5.73
C GLY A 223 19.43 3.28 5.50
N SER A 224 19.38 4.44 6.15
CA SER A 224 18.33 5.43 5.90
C SER A 224 18.51 6.17 4.57
N ARG A 225 19.73 6.21 4.02
CA ARG A 225 20.11 6.92 2.79
C ARG A 225 20.75 5.95 1.81
N PHE A 226 20.81 6.34 0.53
CA PHE A 226 21.63 5.65 -0.45
C PHE A 226 23.12 5.86 -0.14
N GLU A 227 23.96 4.87 -0.41
CA GLU A 227 25.40 5.00 -0.18
C GLU A 227 26.01 6.04 -1.14
N GLU A 228 25.51 6.05 -2.38
CA GLU A 228 25.93 6.89 -3.50
C GLU A 228 25.23 8.26 -3.55
N ALA A 229 24.18 8.48 -2.76
CA ALA A 229 23.40 9.73 -2.78
C ALA A 229 22.90 10.12 -1.39
N ASN A 230 23.49 11.19 -0.84
CA ASN A 230 23.28 11.68 0.52
C ASN A 230 22.77 13.13 0.58
N THR A 231 22.68 13.80 -0.57
CA THR A 231 22.11 15.15 -0.71
C THR A 231 20.97 15.17 -1.73
N SER A 232 20.07 16.14 -1.64
CA SER A 232 18.98 16.30 -2.62
C SER A 232 19.50 16.43 -4.05
N LYS A 233 20.64 17.09 -4.26
CA LYS A 233 21.29 17.21 -5.57
C LYS A 233 21.70 15.84 -6.13
N GLU A 234 22.33 15.00 -5.31
CA GLU A 234 22.75 13.67 -5.73
C GLU A 234 21.55 12.76 -6.04
N ILE A 235 20.43 12.92 -5.32
CA ILE A 235 19.18 12.21 -5.64
C ILE A 235 18.61 12.67 -6.98
N ILE A 236 18.61 13.99 -7.24
CA ILE A 236 18.21 14.54 -8.55
C ILE A 236 19.09 13.96 -9.66
N ASP A 237 20.41 13.95 -9.46
CA ASP A 237 21.37 13.43 -10.43
C ASP A 237 21.18 11.92 -10.67
N LEU A 238 20.90 11.14 -9.63
CA LEU A 238 20.58 9.71 -9.72
C LEU A 238 19.32 9.46 -10.57
N VAL A 239 18.22 10.16 -10.27
CA VAL A 239 16.95 10.01 -11.00
C VAL A 239 17.13 10.41 -12.47
N ASN A 240 17.82 11.53 -12.72
CA ASN A 240 18.08 12.02 -14.06
C ASN A 240 18.98 11.06 -14.85
N LYS A 241 19.96 10.43 -14.19
CA LYS A 241 20.80 9.40 -14.79
C LYS A 241 19.97 8.18 -15.18
N LEU A 242 19.14 7.65 -14.28
CA LEU A 242 18.25 6.53 -14.59
C LEU A 242 17.32 6.87 -15.76
N LYS A 243 16.75 8.08 -15.78
CA LYS A 243 15.88 8.53 -16.88
C LYS A 243 16.61 8.62 -18.23
N LYS A 244 17.91 8.92 -18.21
CA LYS A 244 18.75 8.96 -19.41
C LYS A 244 19.16 7.56 -19.88
N ASP A 245 19.48 6.68 -18.93
CA ASP A 245 20.05 5.36 -19.21
C ASP A 245 18.97 4.34 -19.63
N TYR A 246 17.70 4.56 -19.27
CA TYR A 246 16.59 3.64 -19.53
C TYR A 246 15.42 4.30 -20.27
N GLU A 247 14.83 3.55 -21.20
CA GLU A 247 13.73 4.01 -22.06
C GLU A 247 12.34 3.97 -21.40
N VAL A 248 12.24 3.26 -20.27
CA VAL A 248 11.00 3.07 -19.49
C VAL A 248 10.74 4.24 -18.54
N PRO A 249 9.52 4.38 -17.97
CA PRO A 249 9.24 5.42 -17.00
C PRO A 249 10.14 5.30 -15.77
N VAL A 250 10.66 6.42 -15.31
CA VAL A 250 11.42 6.52 -14.06
C VAL A 250 10.67 7.43 -13.12
N GLY A 251 10.34 6.93 -11.93
CA GLY A 251 9.62 7.70 -10.92
C GLY A 251 10.33 7.72 -9.58
N ILE A 252 9.75 8.48 -8.66
CA ILE A 252 10.25 8.64 -7.29
C ILE A 252 9.11 8.33 -6.34
N LYS A 253 9.36 7.47 -5.35
CA LYS A 253 8.41 7.17 -4.29
C LYS A 253 8.82 7.82 -2.97
N ILE A 254 7.92 8.64 -2.43
CA ILE A 254 8.11 9.39 -1.17
C ILE A 254 7.00 9.07 -0.17
N ALA A 255 7.34 9.08 1.12
CA ALA A 255 6.34 9.09 2.18
C ALA A 255 5.78 10.51 2.33
N ALA A 256 4.45 10.64 2.38
CA ALA A 256 3.81 11.92 2.54
C ALA A 256 4.10 12.49 3.93
N SER A 257 4.44 13.78 3.98
CA SER A 257 4.68 14.51 5.22
C SER A 257 3.95 15.84 5.20
N HIS A 258 3.95 16.57 6.31
CA HIS A 258 3.43 17.93 6.35
C HIS A 258 4.13 18.86 5.34
N PHE A 259 5.36 18.54 4.94
CA PHE A 259 6.20 19.34 4.04
C PHE A 259 6.16 18.85 2.59
N ILE A 260 5.10 18.16 2.17
CA ILE A 260 5.00 17.55 0.83
C ILE A 260 5.33 18.53 -0.31
N GLU A 261 4.95 19.81 -0.23
CA GLU A 261 5.27 20.81 -1.25
C GLU A 261 6.78 21.07 -1.35
N LYS A 262 7.51 21.08 -0.23
CA LYS A 262 8.98 21.23 -0.23
C LYS A 262 9.68 20.01 -0.82
N GLU A 263 9.14 18.82 -0.60
CA GLU A 263 9.63 17.61 -1.26
C GLU A 263 9.38 17.68 -2.77
N LEU A 264 8.20 18.16 -3.17
CA LEU A 264 7.85 18.35 -4.58
C LEU A 264 8.72 19.41 -5.25
N ASP A 265 9.18 20.46 -4.56
CA ASP A 265 10.16 21.42 -5.10
C ASP A 265 11.47 20.75 -5.53
N ILE A 266 11.90 19.71 -4.81
CA ILE A 266 13.07 18.91 -5.18
C ILE A 266 12.73 17.97 -6.34
N VAL A 267 11.59 17.27 -6.27
CA VAL A 267 11.16 16.34 -7.33
C VAL A 267 10.97 17.06 -8.67
N MET A 268 10.46 18.29 -8.67
CA MET A 268 10.25 19.10 -9.88
C MET A 268 11.56 19.44 -10.63
N GLN A 269 12.71 19.38 -9.95
CA GLN A 269 14.04 19.55 -10.55
C GLN A 269 14.55 18.28 -11.25
N THR A 270 13.84 17.16 -11.10
CA THR A 270 14.15 15.90 -11.80
C THR A 270 13.44 15.79 -13.14
N ASN A 271 13.88 14.83 -13.96
CA ASN A 271 13.24 14.39 -15.18
C ASN A 271 12.36 13.14 -14.96
N ALA A 272 11.95 12.86 -13.72
CA ALA A 272 11.05 11.76 -13.44
C ALA A 272 9.75 11.89 -14.24
N ASP A 273 9.18 10.75 -14.58
CA ASP A 273 7.91 10.62 -15.31
C ASP A 273 6.71 10.51 -14.37
N PHE A 274 6.91 9.96 -13.16
CA PHE A 274 5.87 9.81 -12.16
C PHE A 274 6.37 10.00 -10.73
N ILE A 275 5.44 10.29 -9.82
CA ILE A 275 5.69 10.48 -8.40
C ILE A 275 4.72 9.58 -7.65
N THR A 276 5.26 8.65 -6.87
CA THR A 276 4.46 7.85 -5.95
C THR A 276 4.40 8.53 -4.60
N ILE A 277 3.20 8.84 -4.14
CA ILE A 277 2.94 9.47 -2.85
C ILE A 277 2.31 8.43 -1.93
N ASP A 278 3.04 8.03 -0.91
CA ASP A 278 2.60 7.01 0.06
C ASP A 278 2.13 7.71 1.34
N GLY A 279 0.82 7.72 1.58
CA GLY A 279 0.22 8.33 2.77
C GLY A 279 0.51 7.55 4.05
N ALA A 280 0.22 8.16 5.20
CA ALA A 280 0.47 7.59 6.52
C ALA A 280 -0.18 6.20 6.72
N GLU A 281 -1.28 5.91 6.01
CA GLU A 281 -1.97 4.62 6.04
C GLU A 281 -1.29 3.52 5.19
N GLY A 282 -0.03 3.70 4.80
CA GLY A 282 0.79 2.69 4.13
C GLY A 282 1.01 1.44 4.99
N GLY A 283 0.97 0.27 4.37
CA GLY A 283 1.26 -1.01 5.02
C GLY A 283 2.75 -1.30 5.15
N THR A 284 3.10 -2.32 5.93
CA THR A 284 4.47 -2.88 6.04
C THR A 284 4.41 -4.34 6.53
N ALA A 285 5.42 -5.15 6.23
CA ALA A 285 5.60 -6.44 6.91
C ALA A 285 5.99 -6.25 8.38
N GLY A 286 6.70 -5.17 8.68
CA GLY A 286 7.12 -4.82 10.04
C GLY A 286 7.66 -3.40 10.10
N SER A 287 7.20 -2.61 11.08
CA SER A 287 7.87 -1.38 11.51
C SER A 287 7.44 -1.03 12.95
N PRO A 288 8.17 -0.14 13.64
CA PRO A 288 7.77 0.31 14.96
C PRO A 288 6.37 0.96 14.96
N PRO A 289 5.48 0.63 15.92
CA PRO A 289 4.14 1.21 16.01
C PRO A 289 4.10 2.73 15.92
N THR A 290 5.04 3.43 16.56
CA THR A 290 5.15 4.90 16.53
C THR A 290 5.37 5.45 15.11
N LEU A 291 6.17 4.78 14.27
CA LEU A 291 6.38 5.22 12.89
C LEU A 291 5.12 5.06 12.04
N GLN A 292 4.24 4.14 12.41
CA GLN A 292 2.98 3.91 11.70
C GLN A 292 1.88 4.84 12.20
N ASP A 293 1.75 5.00 13.51
CA ASP A 293 0.60 5.68 14.14
C ASP A 293 0.75 7.19 14.22
N ASP A 294 1.99 7.70 14.32
CA ASP A 294 2.25 9.09 14.70
C ASP A 294 3.03 9.88 13.63
N MET A 295 3.38 9.26 12.49
CA MET A 295 4.18 9.89 11.44
C MET A 295 3.48 9.91 10.09
N GLY A 296 3.76 10.96 9.33
CA GLY A 296 3.30 11.14 7.96
C GLY A 296 2.07 12.04 7.83
N LEU A 297 1.55 12.10 6.61
CA LEU A 297 0.35 12.86 6.25
C LEU A 297 -0.71 11.86 5.74
N PRO A 298 -1.99 11.96 6.17
CA PRO A 298 -3.01 11.03 5.70
C PRO A 298 -3.18 11.08 4.18
N THR A 299 -3.34 9.92 3.55
CA THR A 299 -3.38 9.71 2.10
C THR A 299 -4.30 10.69 1.37
N LEU A 300 -5.50 10.95 1.92
CA LEU A 300 -6.48 11.86 1.33
C LEU A 300 -5.94 13.29 1.16
N TYR A 301 -5.27 13.82 2.18
CA TYR A 301 -4.69 15.16 2.13
C TYR A 301 -3.42 15.18 1.28
N ALA A 302 -2.64 14.10 1.31
CA ALA A 302 -1.41 13.98 0.53
C ALA A 302 -1.65 14.12 -0.97
N VAL A 303 -2.58 13.34 -1.54
CA VAL A 303 -2.92 13.44 -2.98
C VAL A 303 -3.48 14.81 -3.32
N SER A 304 -4.36 15.33 -2.46
CA SER A 304 -5.03 16.61 -2.71
C SER A 304 -4.04 17.76 -2.77
N ARG A 305 -3.11 17.83 -1.82
CA ARG A 305 -2.08 18.87 -1.76
C ARG A 305 -1.08 18.74 -2.89
N ALA A 306 -0.58 17.53 -3.15
CA ALA A 306 0.41 17.32 -4.19
C ALA A 306 -0.13 17.65 -5.59
N ALA A 307 -1.33 17.18 -5.93
CA ALA A 307 -1.94 17.47 -7.22
C ALA A 307 -2.19 18.98 -7.42
N LYS A 308 -2.71 19.67 -6.40
CA LYS A 308 -2.86 21.14 -6.44
C LYS A 308 -1.52 21.85 -6.62
N TYR A 309 -0.49 21.39 -5.92
CA TYR A 309 0.83 22.02 -5.97
C TYR A 309 1.48 21.88 -7.34
N LEU A 310 1.43 20.70 -7.95
CA LEU A 310 1.94 20.48 -9.32
C LEU A 310 1.14 21.26 -10.36
N GLU A 311 -0.18 21.40 -10.16
CA GLU A 311 -1.05 22.23 -11.02
C GLU A 311 -0.71 23.72 -10.92
N GLN A 312 -0.53 24.25 -9.70
CA GLN A 312 -0.13 25.63 -9.47
C GLN A 312 1.24 25.98 -10.06
N ASN A 313 2.15 25.01 -10.09
CA ASN A 313 3.48 25.15 -10.71
C ASN A 313 3.50 24.85 -12.22
N GLY A 314 2.35 24.55 -12.83
CA GLY A 314 2.24 24.31 -14.28
C GLY A 314 2.90 23.02 -14.78
N VAL A 315 3.15 22.05 -13.88
CA VAL A 315 3.84 20.78 -14.19
C VAL A 315 2.98 19.54 -13.96
N LYS A 316 1.67 19.70 -13.75
CA LYS A 316 0.71 18.58 -13.63
C LYS A 316 0.79 17.60 -14.80
N ASP A 317 1.01 18.10 -16.02
CA ASP A 317 1.15 17.26 -17.21
C ASP A 317 2.52 16.61 -17.36
N LYS A 318 3.52 17.03 -16.56
CA LYS A 318 4.87 16.46 -16.59
C LYS A 318 4.96 15.18 -15.76
N TYR A 319 4.26 15.13 -14.62
CA TYR A 319 4.37 14.05 -13.64
C TYR A 319 3.03 13.35 -13.42
N ASP A 320 2.99 12.04 -13.65
CA ASP A 320 1.88 11.21 -13.19
C ASP A 320 1.95 11.01 -11.67
N ILE A 321 0.82 11.13 -10.96
CA ILE A 321 0.76 10.85 -9.52
C ILE A 321 0.24 9.43 -9.31
N ILE A 322 1.04 8.57 -8.66
CA ILE A 322 0.57 7.28 -8.16
C ILE A 322 0.31 7.41 -6.66
N LEU A 323 -0.92 7.15 -6.22
CA LEU A 323 -1.27 7.27 -4.80
C LEU A 323 -1.22 5.92 -4.10
N ALA A 324 -0.53 5.83 -2.96
CA ALA A 324 -0.51 4.67 -2.08
C ALA A 324 -0.94 5.04 -0.65
N GLY A 325 -1.37 4.04 0.14
CA GLY A 325 -1.69 4.17 1.56
C GLY A 325 -3.19 4.02 1.86
N GLY A 326 -3.60 2.89 2.47
CA GLY A 326 -4.95 2.68 2.99
C GLY A 326 -6.10 2.59 1.97
N LEU A 327 -5.84 2.60 0.66
CA LEU A 327 -6.87 2.48 -0.38
C LEU A 327 -7.34 1.02 -0.50
N SER A 328 -8.65 0.80 -0.48
CA SER A 328 -9.22 -0.56 -0.36
C SER A 328 -10.49 -0.82 -1.16
N THR A 329 -11.17 0.20 -1.69
CA THR A 329 -12.46 0.03 -2.38
C THR A 329 -12.49 0.82 -3.69
N PRO A 330 -13.33 0.41 -4.66
CA PRO A 330 -13.58 1.17 -5.90
C PRO A 330 -13.89 2.65 -5.64
N GLY A 331 -14.71 2.93 -4.62
CA GLY A 331 -15.02 4.29 -4.20
C GLY A 331 -13.80 5.09 -3.71
N HIS A 332 -12.85 4.46 -3.01
CA HIS A 332 -11.58 5.12 -2.65
C HIS A 332 -10.76 5.43 -3.90
N PHE A 333 -10.67 4.47 -4.84
CA PHE A 333 -9.89 4.62 -6.07
C PHE A 333 -10.43 5.77 -6.92
N LEU A 334 -11.75 5.82 -7.18
CA LEU A 334 -12.39 6.91 -7.93
C LEU A 334 -12.15 8.28 -7.30
N LYS A 335 -12.25 8.39 -5.97
CA LYS A 335 -12.01 9.64 -5.24
C LYS A 335 -10.55 10.07 -5.32
N ALA A 336 -9.61 9.14 -5.24
CA ALA A 336 -8.19 9.42 -5.43
C ALA A 336 -7.91 9.97 -6.84
N LEU A 337 -8.48 9.34 -7.87
CA LEU A 337 -8.36 9.81 -9.26
C LEU A 337 -8.96 11.21 -9.44
N ALA A 338 -10.16 11.44 -8.92
CA ALA A 338 -10.81 12.76 -8.95
C ALA A 338 -10.02 13.86 -8.20
N LEU A 339 -9.25 13.50 -7.18
CA LEU A 339 -8.36 14.43 -6.47
C LEU A 339 -7.03 14.69 -7.22
N GLY A 340 -6.76 13.96 -8.30
CA GLY A 340 -5.63 14.20 -9.20
C GLY A 340 -4.57 13.09 -9.23
N ALA A 341 -4.85 11.90 -8.69
CA ALA A 341 -4.01 10.73 -8.96
C ALA A 341 -4.21 10.25 -10.42
N SER A 342 -3.14 9.83 -11.09
CA SER A 342 -3.22 9.12 -12.36
C SER A 342 -3.56 7.63 -12.15
N ALA A 343 -3.04 7.03 -11.09
CA ALA A 343 -3.33 5.64 -10.71
C ALA A 343 -3.20 5.45 -9.18
N VAL A 344 -3.66 4.29 -8.69
CA VAL A 344 -3.55 3.93 -7.28
C VAL A 344 -2.78 2.63 -7.09
N TYR A 345 -1.93 2.62 -6.06
CA TYR A 345 -1.27 1.43 -5.57
C TYR A 345 -2.09 0.79 -4.45
N ILE A 346 -2.26 -0.53 -4.54
CA ILE A 346 -2.86 -1.36 -3.50
C ILE A 346 -1.87 -2.41 -3.01
N GLY A 347 -1.89 -2.68 -1.70
CA GLY A 347 -1.01 -3.67 -1.05
C GLY A 347 -1.80 -4.60 -0.15
N SER A 348 -2.11 -4.15 1.08
CA SER A 348 -2.82 -4.96 2.08
C SER A 348 -4.13 -5.55 1.55
N ILE A 349 -4.96 -4.78 0.85
CA ILE A 349 -6.22 -5.29 0.29
C ILE A 349 -5.99 -6.33 -0.83
N ALA A 350 -4.92 -6.19 -1.61
CA ALA A 350 -4.56 -7.16 -2.65
C ALA A 350 -4.12 -8.49 -2.02
N LEU A 351 -3.35 -8.43 -0.93
CA LEU A 351 -2.99 -9.63 -0.17
C LEU A 351 -4.22 -10.34 0.39
N ILE A 352 -5.17 -9.61 0.97
CA ILE A 352 -6.42 -10.17 1.47
C ILE A 352 -7.21 -10.84 0.33
N ALA A 353 -7.38 -10.16 -0.81
CA ALA A 353 -8.08 -10.70 -1.97
C ALA A 353 -7.41 -11.99 -2.50
N MET A 354 -6.08 -12.04 -2.53
CA MET A 354 -5.30 -13.20 -2.97
C MET A 354 -5.43 -14.41 -2.03
N ILE A 355 -5.54 -14.19 -0.72
CA ILE A 355 -5.56 -15.31 0.25
C ILE A 355 -6.96 -15.71 0.70
N GLN A 356 -8.01 -14.93 0.40
CA GLN A 356 -9.35 -15.15 0.98
C GLN A 356 -9.87 -16.59 0.81
N ALA A 357 -9.66 -17.19 -0.38
CA ALA A 357 -10.17 -18.54 -0.69
C ALA A 357 -9.38 -19.67 0.02
N GLN A 358 -8.28 -19.31 0.68
CA GLN A 358 -7.34 -20.24 1.29
C GLN A 358 -6.96 -19.85 2.73
N ALA A 359 -7.61 -18.82 3.30
CA ALA A 359 -7.38 -18.37 4.68
C ALA A 359 -7.72 -19.45 5.73
N VAL A 360 -8.57 -20.40 5.38
CA VAL A 360 -8.90 -21.58 6.21
C VAL A 360 -7.70 -22.50 6.46
N LYS A 361 -6.63 -22.39 5.65
CA LYS A 361 -5.38 -23.16 5.88
C LYS A 361 -4.61 -22.65 7.10
N ALA A 362 -4.80 -21.38 7.49
CA ALA A 362 -4.14 -20.78 8.65
C ALA A 362 -5.06 -20.74 9.87
N THR A 363 -6.30 -20.33 9.67
CA THR A 363 -7.26 -20.10 10.77
C THR A 363 -7.83 -21.42 11.32
N PRO A 364 -8.09 -21.53 12.64
CA PRO A 364 -7.98 -20.51 13.69
C PRO A 364 -6.61 -20.44 14.39
N ASN A 365 -5.64 -21.27 13.98
CA ASN A 365 -4.38 -21.45 14.73
C ASN A 365 -3.39 -20.33 14.49
N GLU A 366 -3.33 -19.81 13.27
CA GLU A 366 -2.38 -18.79 12.85
C GLU A 366 -3.10 -17.67 12.07
N PRO A 367 -2.63 -16.41 12.13
CA PRO A 367 -3.17 -15.33 11.31
C PRO A 367 -2.94 -15.57 9.81
N ALA A 368 -3.90 -15.19 8.97
CA ALA A 368 -3.82 -15.34 7.51
C ALA A 368 -2.54 -14.78 6.85
N PRO A 369 -1.91 -13.68 7.34
CA PRO A 369 -0.62 -13.22 6.83
C PRO A 369 0.51 -14.27 6.85
N GLN A 370 0.43 -15.31 7.69
CA GLN A 370 1.42 -16.40 7.74
C GLN A 370 1.53 -17.21 6.44
N LEU A 371 0.54 -17.11 5.55
CA LEU A 371 0.58 -17.72 4.21
C LEU A 371 1.48 -16.95 3.23
N VAL A 372 1.75 -15.67 3.50
CA VAL A 372 2.37 -14.77 2.50
C VAL A 372 3.66 -14.11 2.97
N LEU A 373 3.86 -13.96 4.28
CA LEU A 373 5.09 -13.38 4.83
C LEU A 373 6.29 -14.31 4.58
N TYR A 374 7.47 -13.77 4.34
CA TYR A 374 8.66 -14.57 4.03
C TYR A 374 9.03 -15.56 5.15
N ASP A 375 8.93 -15.12 6.40
CA ASP A 375 9.15 -15.92 7.62
C ASP A 375 7.87 -16.64 8.09
N GLY A 376 6.82 -16.62 7.27
CA GLY A 376 5.55 -17.26 7.57
C GLY A 376 5.68 -18.78 7.60
N LYS A 377 5.09 -19.41 8.62
CA LYS A 377 5.14 -20.88 8.81
C LYS A 377 4.34 -21.67 7.76
N LEU A 378 3.47 -21.00 7.00
CA LEU A 378 2.50 -21.61 6.09
C LEU A 378 2.72 -21.17 4.64
N THR A 379 3.92 -20.69 4.30
CA THR A 379 4.23 -20.19 2.96
C THR A 379 4.17 -21.27 1.87
N ASP A 380 4.47 -22.52 2.23
CA ASP A 380 4.38 -23.68 1.34
C ASP A 380 2.93 -24.14 1.11
N GLU A 381 2.00 -23.71 1.97
CA GLU A 381 0.57 -24.02 1.85
C GLU A 381 -0.15 -23.07 0.87
N LEU A 382 0.52 -21.99 0.42
CA LEU A 382 -0.08 -21.02 -0.48
C LEU A 382 -0.25 -21.61 -1.89
N ASP A 383 -1.49 -21.72 -2.34
CA ASP A 383 -1.80 -22.05 -3.73
C ASP A 383 -1.66 -20.77 -4.59
N VAL A 384 -0.61 -20.76 -5.40
CA VAL A 384 -0.23 -19.62 -6.26
C VAL A 384 -1.27 -19.36 -7.34
N GLU A 385 -1.82 -20.40 -7.97
CA GLU A 385 -2.77 -20.25 -9.07
C GLU A 385 -4.14 -19.77 -8.56
N LEU A 386 -4.60 -20.35 -7.45
CA LEU A 386 -5.81 -19.90 -6.78
C LEU A 386 -5.67 -18.45 -6.29
N GLY A 387 -4.51 -18.10 -5.73
CA GLY A 387 -4.21 -16.74 -5.30
C GLY A 387 -4.22 -15.74 -6.46
N ALA A 388 -3.55 -16.06 -7.56
CA ALA A 388 -3.55 -15.24 -8.77
C ALA A 388 -4.96 -15.04 -9.34
N LYS A 389 -5.76 -16.11 -9.42
CA LYS A 389 -7.14 -16.07 -9.93
C LYS A 389 -8.04 -15.20 -9.06
N THR A 390 -7.99 -15.36 -7.74
CA THR A 390 -8.85 -14.61 -6.81
C THR A 390 -8.48 -13.12 -6.77
N LEU A 391 -7.19 -12.79 -6.84
CA LEU A 391 -6.73 -11.42 -7.02
C LEU A 391 -7.22 -10.80 -8.33
N SER A 392 -7.09 -11.53 -9.45
CA SER A 392 -7.56 -11.06 -10.76
C SER A 392 -9.08 -10.80 -10.76
N ASN A 393 -9.86 -11.69 -10.16
CA ASN A 393 -11.31 -11.50 -10.00
C ASN A 393 -11.65 -10.24 -9.19
N PHE A 394 -10.92 -9.99 -8.09
CA PHE A 394 -11.09 -8.78 -7.28
C PHE A 394 -10.81 -7.51 -8.08
N LEU A 395 -9.70 -7.47 -8.83
CA LEU A 395 -9.31 -6.33 -9.67
C LEU A 395 -10.34 -6.06 -10.76
N ASN A 396 -10.76 -7.11 -11.48
CA ASN A 396 -11.79 -7.00 -12.52
C ASN A 396 -13.12 -6.52 -11.95
N SER A 397 -13.55 -7.07 -10.81
CA SER A 397 -14.77 -6.61 -10.12
C SER A 397 -14.68 -5.14 -9.72
N CYS A 398 -13.53 -4.68 -9.22
CA CYS A 398 -13.34 -3.27 -8.90
C CYS A 398 -13.45 -2.40 -10.14
N ASN A 399 -12.83 -2.80 -11.26
CA ASN A 399 -12.88 -2.07 -12.51
C ASN A 399 -14.32 -1.95 -13.06
N GLU A 400 -15.10 -3.04 -13.03
CA GLU A 400 -16.50 -3.00 -13.46
C GLU A 400 -17.36 -2.07 -12.58
N GLU A 401 -17.19 -2.12 -11.26
CA GLU A 401 -17.89 -1.19 -10.36
C GLU A 401 -17.50 0.27 -10.63
N MET A 402 -16.22 0.52 -10.90
CA MET A 402 -15.74 1.86 -11.27
C MET A 402 -16.36 2.35 -12.59
N LYS A 403 -16.50 1.48 -13.61
CA LYS A 403 -17.18 1.84 -14.87
C LYS A 403 -18.64 2.25 -14.65
N LEU A 404 -19.38 1.48 -13.83
CA LEU A 404 -20.77 1.80 -13.49
C LEU A 404 -20.89 3.19 -12.83
N ALA A 405 -19.95 3.52 -11.95
CA ALA A 405 -19.90 4.85 -11.35
C ALA A 405 -19.64 5.95 -12.40
N LEU A 406 -18.71 5.74 -13.34
CA LEU A 406 -18.44 6.69 -14.43
C LEU A 406 -19.67 6.91 -15.31
N VAL A 407 -20.41 5.84 -15.63
CA VAL A 407 -21.66 5.92 -16.39
C VAL A 407 -22.67 6.81 -15.68
N ALA A 408 -22.87 6.58 -14.38
CA ALA A 408 -23.76 7.38 -13.54
C ALA A 408 -23.31 8.85 -13.43
N MET A 409 -22.01 9.11 -13.59
CA MET A 409 -21.39 10.45 -13.60
C MET A 409 -21.27 11.06 -15.01
N GLY A 410 -21.81 10.42 -16.05
CA GLY A 410 -21.79 10.96 -17.42
C GLY A 410 -20.38 11.05 -18.01
N LYS A 411 -19.45 10.21 -17.53
CA LYS A 411 -18.06 10.17 -17.97
C LYS A 411 -17.80 8.94 -18.84
N THR A 412 -16.86 9.08 -19.76
CA THR A 412 -16.43 8.00 -20.68
C THR A 412 -14.99 7.55 -20.42
N GLY A 413 -14.33 8.06 -19.38
CA GLY A 413 -13.00 7.58 -18.99
C GLY A 413 -12.50 8.21 -17.69
N PHE A 414 -11.57 7.53 -17.03
CA PHE A 414 -11.05 7.95 -15.72
C PHE A 414 -10.32 9.29 -15.77
N SER A 415 -9.73 9.64 -16.92
CA SER A 415 -9.06 10.92 -17.15
C SER A 415 -10.00 12.15 -17.07
N GLN A 416 -11.32 11.94 -17.13
CA GLN A 416 -12.32 13.00 -17.01
C GLN A 416 -12.77 13.25 -15.56
N LEU A 417 -12.29 12.45 -14.60
CA LEU A 417 -12.56 12.67 -13.18
C LEU A 417 -11.79 13.89 -12.68
N SER A 418 -12.45 14.66 -11.82
CA SER A 418 -11.94 15.92 -11.30
C SER A 418 -12.54 16.24 -9.95
N ARG A 419 -12.02 17.27 -9.28
CA ARG A 419 -12.53 17.75 -8.00
C ARG A 419 -13.99 18.23 -8.07
N ALA A 420 -14.45 18.67 -9.25
CA ALA A 420 -15.85 19.07 -9.47
C ALA A 420 -16.82 17.88 -9.38
N ASP A 421 -16.31 16.67 -9.55
CA ASP A 421 -17.10 15.45 -9.43
C ASP A 421 -17.27 15.00 -7.96
N LEU A 422 -16.68 15.72 -7.01
CA LEU A 422 -16.71 15.41 -5.59
C LEU A 422 -17.49 16.45 -4.79
N VAL A 423 -18.22 15.97 -3.79
CA VAL A 423 -18.92 16.81 -2.81
C VAL A 423 -18.77 16.26 -1.39
N THR A 424 -18.83 17.12 -0.39
CA THR A 424 -18.84 16.71 1.03
C THR A 424 -19.81 17.56 1.86
N VAL A 425 -20.30 17.00 2.96
CA VAL A 425 -21.12 17.71 3.97
C VAL A 425 -20.26 18.41 5.02
N HIS A 426 -18.93 18.26 4.97
CA HIS A 426 -17.99 18.85 5.91
C HIS A 426 -17.29 20.05 5.28
N LYS A 427 -17.60 21.26 5.76
CA LYS A 427 -17.08 22.51 5.18
C LYS A 427 -15.54 22.56 5.19
N ASP A 428 -14.91 22.23 6.31
CA ASP A 428 -13.44 22.22 6.42
C ASP A 428 -12.80 21.26 5.41
N LEU A 429 -13.43 20.09 5.19
CA LEU A 429 -12.95 19.12 4.22
C LEU A 429 -13.12 19.64 2.78
N SER A 430 -14.24 20.32 2.52
CA SER A 430 -14.50 21.00 1.24
C SER A 430 -13.43 22.02 0.93
N ASP A 431 -13.11 22.88 1.89
CA ASP A 431 -12.16 23.98 1.76
C ASP A 431 -10.72 23.42 1.59
N CYS A 432 -10.33 22.45 2.42
CA CYS A 432 -9.02 21.80 2.31
C CYS A 432 -8.83 21.10 0.95
N LEU A 433 -9.84 20.34 0.51
CA LEU A 433 -9.73 19.55 -0.72
C LEU A 433 -10.08 20.38 -1.97
N GLY A 434 -10.69 21.57 -1.84
CA GLY A 434 -11.18 22.33 -2.99
C GLY A 434 -12.20 21.53 -3.80
N ILE A 435 -13.14 20.90 -3.11
CA ILE A 435 -14.28 20.16 -3.70
C ILE A 435 -15.58 20.87 -3.36
N GLY A 436 -16.72 20.41 -3.88
CA GLY A 436 -18.02 20.99 -3.59
C GLY A 436 -18.46 20.82 -2.13
N TYR A 437 -19.10 21.84 -1.57
CA TYR A 437 -19.76 21.75 -0.27
C TYR A 437 -21.26 21.53 -0.47
N ALA A 438 -21.81 20.46 0.10
CA ALA A 438 -23.21 20.08 -0.09
C ALA A 438 -24.23 21.13 0.40
N GLY A 439 -23.81 22.02 1.32
CA GLY A 439 -24.67 23.08 1.85
C GLY A 439 -24.73 24.34 0.97
N TYR A 440 -23.99 24.42 -0.13
CA TYR A 440 -24.05 25.53 -1.08
C TYR A 440 -24.50 25.04 -2.46
N PRO A 441 -25.24 25.88 -3.22
CA PRO A 441 -25.47 25.60 -4.63
C PRO A 441 -24.13 25.55 -5.36
N SER A 442 -23.98 24.62 -6.30
CA SER A 442 -22.85 24.64 -7.24
C SER A 442 -23.02 25.84 -8.16
N ASN A 443 -22.06 26.76 -8.14
CA ASN A 443 -21.99 27.86 -9.10
C ASN A 443 -21.54 27.37 -10.48
#